data_AF-A0A7W1T1B9-F1
#
_entry.id   AF-A0A7W1T1B9-F1
#
_cell.length_a   1.000
_cell.length_b   1.000
_cell.length_c   1.000
_cell.angle_alpha   90.00
_cell.angle_beta   90.00
_cell.angle_gamma   90.00
#
_symmetry.space_group_name_H-M   'P 1'
#
loop_
_entity.id
_entity.type
_entity.pdbx_description
1 polymer ?
#
loop_
_entity_poly.entity_id
_entity_poly.type
_entity_poly.pdbx_seq_one_letter_code
_entity_poly.pdbx_strand_id
1 'polypeptide(L)' 'MPNQALRIFKTIADLMTALSMQPVQLGKCEHCDATMEAVDAQFTLYGMQTSWTVKVPLCLRCLRQEGT' A
#
# COMPACT_ATOMS: atom_id res chain seq x y z
N MET A 1 11.18 24.52 20.63
CA MET A 1 11.78 23.30 20.05
C MET A 1 10.85 22.80 18.96
N PRO A 2 11.27 22.63 17.70
CA PRO A 2 10.38 22.12 16.67
C PRO A 2 9.98 20.69 17.03
N ASN A 3 8.67 20.46 17.13
CA ASN A 3 8.05 19.20 17.56
C ASN A 3 8.57 18.03 16.71
N GLN A 4 9.31 17.09 17.31
CA GLN A 4 9.80 15.88 16.64
C GLN A 4 8.66 15.08 15.98
N ALA A 5 7.47 15.07 16.59
CA ALA A 5 6.28 14.45 16.03
C ALA A 5 5.91 15.00 14.63
N LEU A 6 6.04 16.31 14.43
CA LEU A 6 5.72 16.97 13.15
C LEU A 6 6.66 16.53 12.02
N ARG A 7 7.92 16.20 12.35
CA ARG A 7 8.88 15.65 11.38
C ARG A 7 8.51 14.23 10.99
N ILE A 8 8.16 13.38 11.96
CA ILE A 8 7.76 11.99 11.72
C ILE A 8 6.55 11.93 10.78
N PHE A 9 5.53 12.73 11.06
CA PHE A 9 4.33 12.79 10.24
C PHE A 9 4.60 13.23 8.80
N LYS A 10 5.46 14.24 8.63
CA LYS A 10 5.88 14.66 7.29
C LYS A 10 6.61 13.54 6.55
N THR A 11 7.53 12.83 7.20
CA THR A 11 8.25 11.71 6.59
C THR A 11 7.31 10.59 6.16
N ILE A 12 6.31 10.25 6.98
CA ILE A 12 5.29 9.25 6.61
C ILE A 12 4.49 9.73 5.40
N ALA A 13 4.03 10.98 5.40
CA ALA A 13 3.28 11.54 4.27
C ALA A 13 4.09 11.56 2.97
N ASP A 14 5.37 11.95 3.03
CA ASP A 14 6.28 11.98 1.88
C ASP A 14 6.53 10.54 1.36
N LEU A 15 6.72 9.56 2.25
CA LEU A 15 6.88 8.15 1.89
C LEU A 15 5.64 7.57 1.22
N MET A 16 4.47 7.76 1.82
CA MET A 16 3.21 7.23 1.26
C MET A 16 2.90 7.85 -0.11
N THR A 17 3.22 9.13 -0.29
CA THR A 17 3.12 9.81 -1.58
C THR A 17 4.05 9.17 -2.60
N ALA A 18 5.31 8.94 -2.25
CA ALA A 18 6.27 8.28 -3.15
C ALA A 18 5.80 6.87 -3.56
N LEU A 19 5.29 6.08 -2.61
CA LEU A 19 4.77 4.74 -2.88
C LEU A 19 3.53 4.76 -3.80
N SER A 20 2.66 5.76 -3.66
CA SER A 20 1.47 5.90 -4.51
C SER A 20 1.79 6.17 -5.99
N MET A 21 2.98 6.71 -6.28
CA MET A 21 3.43 7.05 -7.63
C MET A 21 4.28 5.95 -8.27
N GLN A 22 4.70 4.94 -7.53
CA GLN A 22 5.56 3.89 -8.07
C GLN A 22 4.77 2.92 -8.96
N PRO A 23 5.31 2.53 -10.13
CA PRO A 23 4.72 1.48 -10.93
C PRO A 23 4.83 0.15 -10.19
N VAL A 24 3.72 -0.56 -10.08
CA VAL A 24 3.70 -1.90 -9.47
C VAL A 24 4.29 -2.91 -10.45
N GLN A 25 5.33 -3.59 -10.02
CA GLN A 25 5.84 -4.77 -10.73
C GLN A 25 4.94 -5.96 -10.40
N LEU A 26 4.26 -6.49 -11.42
CA LEU A 26 3.41 -7.66 -11.28
C LEU A 26 4.23 -8.92 -11.54
N GLY A 27 4.27 -9.79 -10.53
CA GLY A 27 4.91 -11.09 -10.60
C GLY A 27 3.90 -12.24 -10.60
N LYS A 28 4.44 -13.45 -10.45
CA LYS A 28 3.63 -14.62 -10.12
C LYS A 28 3.57 -14.79 -8.60
N CYS A 29 2.44 -15.29 -8.11
CA CYS A 29 2.27 -15.63 -6.71
C CYS A 29 3.17 -16.82 -6.34
N GLU A 30 3.95 -16.68 -5.28
CA GLU A 30 4.87 -17.74 -4.80
C GLU A 30 4.14 -19.02 -4.36
N HIS A 31 2.85 -18.92 -3.99
CA HIS A 31 2.08 -20.05 -3.47
C HIS A 31 1.34 -20.86 -4.55
N CYS A 32 0.70 -20.19 -5.51
CA CYS A 32 -0.15 -20.84 -6.50
C CYS A 32 0.27 -20.62 -7.97
N ASP A 33 1.41 -19.96 -8.19
CA ASP A 33 1.98 -19.57 -9.50
C ASP A 33 1.05 -18.72 -10.40
N ALA A 34 -0.09 -18.27 -9.86
CA ALA A 34 -1.02 -17.40 -10.59
C ALA A 34 -0.43 -15.99 -10.76
N THR A 35 -0.75 -15.34 -11.87
CA THR A 35 -0.42 -13.94 -12.11
C THR A 35 -1.04 -13.07 -11.01
N MET A 36 -0.24 -12.21 -10.39
CA MET A 36 -0.71 -11.23 -9.41
C MET A 36 -1.38 -10.05 -10.11
N GLU A 37 -2.35 -9.44 -9.44
CA GLU A 37 -3.07 -8.27 -9.93
C GLU A 37 -2.73 -7.04 -9.10
N ALA A 38 -2.66 -5.86 -9.73
CA ALA A 38 -2.50 -4.61 -9.02
C ALA A 38 -3.85 -4.19 -8.45
N VAL A 39 -3.96 -4.17 -7.12
CA VAL A 39 -5.16 -3.76 -6.40
C VAL A 39 -4.92 -2.43 -5.69
N ASP A 40 -5.91 -1.55 -5.69
CA ASP A 40 -5.87 -0.29 -4.97
C ASP A 40 -6.06 -0.53 -3.47
N ALA A 41 -5.06 -0.19 -2.66
CA ALA A 41 -5.14 -0.17 -1.20
C ALA A 41 -5.19 1.27 -0.70
N GLN A 42 -6.24 1.60 0.06
CA GLN A 42 -6.42 2.93 0.63
C GLN A 42 -5.83 2.98 2.05
N PHE A 43 -4.93 3.94 2.27
CA PHE A 43 -4.30 4.21 3.56
C PHE A 43 -4.72 5.58 4.05
N THR A 44 -5.15 5.66 5.32
CA THR A 44 -5.56 6.92 5.96
C THR A 44 -4.72 7.15 7.21
N LEU A 45 -4.11 8.35 7.30
CA LEU A 45 -3.42 8.78 8.50
C LEU A 45 -4.37 9.57 9.40
N TYR A 46 -4.92 8.88 10.40
CA TYR A 46 -5.80 9.48 11.40
C TYR A 46 -5.05 10.56 12.20
N GLY A 47 -5.63 11.76 12.28
CA GLY A 47 -5.01 12.94 12.89
C GLY A 47 -4.52 14.01 11.91
N MET A 48 -4.36 13.66 10.62
CA MET A 48 -3.97 14.62 9.57
C MET A 48 -4.97 14.73 8.42
N GLN A 49 -6.10 14.00 8.48
CA GLN A 49 -7.12 13.93 7.42
C GLN A 49 -6.53 13.66 6.03
N THR A 50 -5.40 12.96 5.96
CA THR A 50 -4.73 12.66 4.70
C THR A 50 -4.92 11.19 4.36
N SER A 51 -5.23 10.92 3.10
CA SER A 51 -5.39 9.57 2.58
C SER A 51 -4.64 9.41 1.26
N TRP A 52 -4.16 8.20 1.02
CA TRP A 52 -3.46 7.81 -0.19
C TRP A 52 -4.01 6.49 -0.72
N THR A 53 -4.04 6.37 -2.03
CA THR A 53 -4.27 5.08 -2.69
C THR A 53 -2.94 4.58 -3.22
N VAL A 54 -2.53 3.40 -2.78
CA VAL A 54 -1.30 2.74 -3.22
C VAL A 54 -1.68 1.46 -3.93
N LYS A 55 -1.13 1.24 -5.13
CA LYS A 55 -1.31 -0.02 -5.84
C LYS A 55 -0.42 -1.08 -5.20
N VAL A 56 -1.00 -2.21 -4.84
CA VAL A 56 -0.29 -3.35 -4.25
C VAL A 56 -0.51 -4.60 -5.10
N PRO A 57 0.52 -5.43 -5.32
CA PRO A 57 0.35 -6.70 -6.01
C PRO A 57 -0.36 -7.68 -5.06
N LEU A 58 -1.52 -8.20 -5.46
CA LEU A 58 -2.30 -9.16 -4.69
C LEU A 58 -2.55 -10.43 -5.51
N CYS A 59 -2.49 -11.59 -4.86
CA CYS A 59 -2.94 -12.83 -5.48
C CYS A 59 -4.43 -13.07 -5.17
N LEU A 60 -5.32 -12.75 -6.11
CA LEU A 60 -6.76 -12.95 -5.92
C LEU A 60 -7.16 -14.42 -5.79
N ARG A 61 -6.36 -15.35 -6.34
CA ARG A 61 -6.66 -16.78 -6.30
C ARG A 61 -6.49 -17.35 -4.89
N CYS A 62 -5.40 -17.02 -4.21
CA CYS A 62 -5.19 -17.42 -2.81
C CYS A 62 -6.23 -16.78 -1.89
N LEU A 63 -6.52 -15.48 -2.10
CA LEU A 63 -7.46 -14.74 -1.26
C LEU A 63 -8.88 -15.34 -1.28
N ARG A 64 -9.33 -15.83 -2.44
CA ARG A 64 -10.65 -16.48 -2.58
C ARG A 64 -10.73 -17.84 -1.90
N GLN A 65 -9.61 -18.53 -1.70
CA GLN A 65 -9.57 -19.85 -1.06
C GLN A 65 -9.61 -19.75 0.47
N GLU A 66 -9.13 -18.66 1.05
CA GLU A 66 -9.18 -18.43 2.51
C GLU A 66 -10.56 -17.94 3.00
N GLY A 67 -11.45 -17.54 2.08
CA GLY A 67 -12.78 -17.01 2.39
C GLY A 67 -13.92 -18.05 2.47
N THR A 68 -13.60 -19.35 2.41
CA THR A 68 -14.54 -20.50 2.53
C THR A 68 -14.08 -21.43 3.62
#